data_AF-A0A800A089-F1
#
_entry.id   AF-A0A800A089-F1
#
_cell.length_a   1.000
_cell.length_b   1.000
_cell.length_c   1.000
_cell.angle_alpha   90.00
_cell.angle_beta   90.00
_cell.angle_gamma   90.00
#
_symmetry.space_group_name_H-M   'P 1'
#
loop_
_entity.id
_entity.type
_entity.pdbx_description
1 polymer ?
#
loop_
_entity_poly.entity_id
_entity_poly.type
_entity_poly.pdbx_seq_one_letter_code
_entity_poly.pdbx_strand_id
1 'polypeptide(L)' 'GEAREVIAPSVLGYFGILPRHAPFRCKLAEGSLRIKLPDGKERRFSIGPGFFEVEGDRVAVAVERAEEAGG' A
#
# COMPACT_ATOMS: atom_id res chain seq x y z
N GLY A 1 -5.36 -4.37 -9.29
CA GLY A 1 -6.70 -4.69 -8.76
C GLY A 1 -7.34 -3.42 -8.24
N GLU A 2 -8.56 -3.51 -7.71
CA GLU A 2 -9.26 -2.36 -7.12
C GLU A 2 -9.00 -2.27 -5.61
N ALA A 3 -9.03 -1.05 -5.07
CA ALA A 3 -8.92 -0.78 -3.64
C ALA A 3 -9.74 0.46 -3.28
N ARG A 4 -10.28 0.49 -2.06
CA ARG A 4 -10.91 1.67 -1.46
C ARG A 4 -10.03 2.35 -0.42
N GLU A 5 -9.00 1.67 0.05
CA GLU A 5 -7.99 2.22 0.95
C GLU A 5 -6.72 1.37 0.87
N VAL A 6 -5.57 2.03 0.90
CA VAL A 6 -4.27 1.38 1.06
C VAL A 6 -3.55 2.02 2.24
N ILE A 7 -3.13 1.21 3.22
CA ILE A 7 -2.34 1.65 4.36
C ILE A 7 -0.96 1.01 4.27
N ALA A 8 0.10 1.83 4.25
CA ALA A 8 1.46 1.37 4.02
C ALA A 8 2.47 2.00 4.99
N PRO A 9 3.58 1.28 5.31
CA PRO A 9 4.66 1.78 6.15
C PRO A 9 5.67 2.59 5.31
N SER A 10 5.78 3.90 5.57
CA SER A 10 6.92 4.69 5.09
C SER A 10 8.06 4.69 6.11
N VAL A 11 9.23 5.18 5.71
CA VAL A 11 10.37 5.41 6.63
C VAL A 11 10.08 6.44 7.73
N LEU A 12 9.00 7.22 7.62
CA LEU A 12 8.58 8.22 8.63
C LEU A 12 7.37 7.77 9.46
N GLY A 13 6.84 6.59 9.20
CA GLY A 13 5.61 6.09 9.82
C GLY A 13 4.56 5.65 8.80
N TYR A 14 3.35 5.34 9.28
CA TYR A 14 2.27 4.84 8.44
C TYR A 14 1.48 5.96 7.76
N PHE A 15 1.01 5.70 6.55
CA PHE A 15 0.11 6.59 5.81
C PHE A 15 -1.01 5.79 5.15
N GLY A 16 -2.11 6.50 4.83
CA GLY A 16 -3.27 5.95 4.14
C GLY A 16 -3.54 6.68 2.83
N ILE A 17 -3.86 5.93 1.79
CA ILE A 17 -4.26 6.44 0.47
C ILE A 17 -5.71 6.06 0.21
N LEU A 18 -6.53 7.07 -0.06
CA LEU A 18 -7.93 6.94 -0.47
C LEU A 18 -8.07 7.24 -1.97
N PRO A 19 -9.21 6.90 -2.61
CA PRO A 19 -9.45 7.21 -4.01
C PRO A 19 -9.28 8.70 -4.30
N ARG A 20 -8.67 9.00 -5.46
CA ARG A 20 -8.35 10.36 -5.94
C ARG A 20 -7.39 11.15 -5.05
N HIS A 21 -6.52 10.46 -4.30
CA HIS A 21 -5.43 11.12 -3.59
C HIS A 21 -4.51 11.87 -4.57
N ALA A 22 -3.97 13.01 -4.15
CA ALA A 22 -3.02 13.77 -4.97
C ALA A 22 -1.76 12.93 -5.29
N PRO A 23 -1.03 13.24 -6.38
CA PRO A 23 0.22 12.56 -6.71
C PRO A 23 1.18 12.53 -5.52
N PHE A 24 1.73 11.35 -5.25
CA PHE A 24 2.53 11.10 -4.05
C PHE A 24 3.57 10.02 -4.31
N ARG A 25 4.79 10.20 -3.80
CA ARG A 25 5.88 9.22 -3.90
C ARG A 25 6.62 9.15 -2.57
N CYS A 26 6.91 7.95 -2.08
CA CYS A 26 7.74 7.78 -0.89
C CYS A 26 8.54 6.47 -0.90
N LYS A 27 9.57 6.42 -0.04
CA LYS A 27 10.23 5.16 0.33
C LYS A 27 9.38 4.41 1.35
N LEU A 28 9.25 3.11 1.14
CA LEU A 28 8.62 2.19 2.06
C LEU A 28 9.66 1.58 3.00
N ALA A 29 9.26 1.40 4.26
CA ALA A 29 9.98 0.58 5.22
C ALA A 29 9.43 -0.85 5.21
N GLU A 30 10.15 -1.79 5.81
CA GLU A 30 9.61 -3.11 6.09
C GLU A 30 8.41 -3.02 7.05
N GLY A 31 7.36 -3.78 6.80
CA GLY A 31 6.18 -3.79 7.66
C GLY A 31 4.92 -4.36 7.00
N SER A 32 3.75 -3.95 7.52
CA SER A 32 2.46 -4.46 7.05
C SER A 32 1.79 -3.49 6.07
N LEU A 33 1.59 -3.93 4.83
CA LEU A 33 0.73 -3.28 3.85
C LEU A 33 -0.68 -3.83 3.97
N ARG A 34 -1.68 -2.96 4.08
CA ARG A 34 -3.10 -3.35 4.13
C ARG A 34 -3.85 -2.73 2.96
N ILE A 35 -4.64 -3.55 2.28
CA ILE A 35 -5.46 -3.13 1.14
C ILE A 35 -6.90 -3.49 1.45
N LYS A 36 -7.77 -2.48 1.54
CA LYS A 36 -9.21 -2.66 1.67
C LYS A 36 -9.85 -2.68 0.30
N LEU A 37 -10.54 -3.76 -0.02
CA LEU A 37 -11.22 -3.98 -1.29
C LEU A 37 -12.59 -3.25 -1.34
N PRO A 38 -13.16 -3.05 -2.53
CA PRO A 38 -14.48 -2.43 -2.67
C PRO A 38 -15.62 -3.14 -1.95
N ASP A 39 -15.53 -4.46 -1.79
CA ASP A 39 -16.48 -5.28 -1.04
C ASP A 39 -16.28 -5.23 0.49
N GLY A 40 -15.30 -4.46 0.95
CA GLY A 40 -14.98 -4.27 2.37
C GLY A 40 -14.00 -5.30 2.94
N LYS A 41 -13.61 -6.33 2.18
CA LYS A 41 -12.58 -7.29 2.61
C LYS A 41 -11.22 -6.62 2.69
N GLU A 42 -10.35 -7.16 3.54
CA GLU A 42 -8.99 -6.66 3.73
C GLU A 42 -7.99 -7.73 3.32
N ARG A 43 -6.99 -7.34 2.52
CA ARG A 43 -5.81 -8.15 2.24
C ARG A 43 -4.62 -7.54 2.97
N ARG A 44 -3.81 -8.38 3.60
CA ARG A 44 -2.62 -7.95 4.33
C ARG A 44 -1.39 -8.59 3.73
N PHE A 45 -0.32 -7.81 3.63
CA PHE A 45 0.97 -8.29 3.15
C PHE A 45 2.05 -7.89 4.14
N SER A 46 2.96 -8.81 4.42
CA SER A 46 4.28 -8.50 4.97
C SER A 46 5.17 -8.09 3.81
N ILE A 47 5.65 -6.86 3.81
CA ILE A 47 6.48 -6.29 2.74
C ILE A 47 7.87 -5.93 3.25
N GLY A 48 8.87 -6.10 2.40
CA GLY A 48 10.21 -5.52 2.60
C GLY A 48 10.29 -4.05 2.17
N PRO A 49 11.49 -3.45 2.24
CA PRO A 49 11.73 -2.08 1.75
C PRO A 49 11.38 -1.91 0.27
N GLY A 50 11.08 -0.67 -0.13
CA GLY A 50 10.73 -0.39 -1.51
C GLY A 50 10.25 1.04 -1.77
N PHE A 51 9.41 1.19 -2.78
CA PHE A 51 8.83 2.46 -3.22
C PHE A 51 7.32 2.36 -3.36
N PHE A 52 6.66 3.48 -3.05
CA PHE A 52 5.24 3.67 -3.22
C PHE A 52 5.00 4.88 -4.11
N GLU A 53 4.07 4.76 -5.05
CA GLU A 53 3.71 5.83 -5.98
C GLU A 53 2.20 5.90 -6.18
N VAL A 54 1.67 7.12 -6.19
CA VAL A 54 0.31 7.47 -6.60
C VAL A 54 0.40 8.33 -7.84
N GLU A 55 -0.24 7.90 -8.91
CA GLU A 55 -0.40 8.66 -10.15
C GLU A 55 -1.84 8.55 -10.64
N GLY A 56 -2.53 9.68 -10.72
CA GLY A 56 -3.97 9.69 -10.95
C GLY A 56 -4.72 8.92 -9.85
N ASP A 57 -5.56 7.97 -10.23
CA ASP A 57 -6.29 7.09 -9.30
C ASP A 57 -5.69 5.68 -9.26
N ARG A 58 -4.36 5.59 -9.37
CA ARG A 58 -3.61 4.34 -9.34
C ARG A 58 -2.49 4.41 -8.32
N VAL A 59 -2.30 3.28 -7.65
CA VAL A 59 -1.21 3.05 -6.71
C VAL A 59 -0.29 1.98 -7.28
N ALA A 60 1.01 2.24 -7.28
CA ALA A 60 2.04 1.26 -7.56
C ALA A 60 2.92 1.04 -6.32
N VAL A 61 3.20 -0.22 -6.01
CA VAL A 61 4.03 -0.64 -4.89
C VAL A 61 5.11 -1.57 -5.43
N ALA A 62 6.36 -1.16 -5.33
CA ALA A 62 7.52 -1.94 -5.76
C ALA A 62 8.38 -2.25 -4.53
N VAL A 63 8.45 -3.52 -4.14
CA VAL A 63 9.14 -3.98 -2.93
C VAL A 63 9.97 -5.22 -3.25
N GLU A 64 11.05 -5.43 -2.50
CA GLU A 64 11.95 -6.58 -2.70
C GLU A 64 11.28 -7.92 -2.34
N ARG A 65 10.38 -7.90 -1.36
CA ARG A 65 9.59 -9.05 -0.92
C ARG A 65 8.17 -8.60 -0.59
N ALA A 66 7.20 -9.43 -0.96
CA ALA A 66 5.82 -9.31 -0.50
C ALA A 66 5.26 -10.72 -0.26
N GLU A 67 4.79 -10.97 0.95
CA GLU A 67 4.13 -12.22 1.33
C GLU A 67 2.74 -11.90 1.85
N GLU A 68 1.71 -12.56 1.31
CA GLU A 68 0.35 -12.36 1.78
C GLU A 68 0.18 -13.00 3.17
N ALA A 69 -0.15 -12.18 4.15
CA ALA A 69 -0.37 -12.61 5.51
C ALA A 69 -1.83 -13.08 5.65
N GLY A 70 -2.03 -14.38 5.50
CA GLY A 70 -3.33 -15.05 5.68
C GLY A 70 -4.00 -15.41 4.35
N GLY A 71 -4.04 -16.71 4.07
CA GLY A 71 -5.02 -17.35 3.18
C GLY A 71 -6.11 -18.00 4.00
#